data_AF-A0A8T6VER5-F1
#
_entry.id   AF-A0A8T6VER5-F1
#
_cell.length_a   1.000
_cell.length_b   1.000
_cell.length_c   1.000
_cell.angle_alpha   90.00
_cell.angle_beta   90.00
_cell.angle_gamma   90.00
#
_symmetry.space_group_name_H-M   'P 1'
#
loop_
_entity.id
_entity.type
_entity.pdbx_description
1 polymer ?
#
loop_
_entity_poly.entity_id
_entity_poly.type
_entity_poly.pdbx_seq_one_letter_code
_entity_poly.pdbx_strand_id
1 'polypeptide(L)' 'FEAKKEAKKIAIKPNLCYYWKSTTGETTDPHLVEAIIDVLRMKCKADEILIVESDATAVKAKYAFKALGYEKLARRKKVK' A
#
# COMPACT_ATOMS: atom_id res chain seq x y z
N PHE A 1 9.92 16.00 -3.49
CA PHE A 1 9.84 14.76 -4.31
C PHE A 1 9.30 15.13 -5.67
N GLU A 2 10.08 14.90 -6.72
CA GLU A 2 9.69 15.16 -8.11
C GLU A 2 9.58 13.80 -8.81
N ALA A 3 8.41 13.17 -8.71
CA ALA A 3 8.14 11.94 -9.46
C ALA A 3 8.18 12.25 -10.96
N LYS A 4 8.72 11.32 -11.75
CA LYS A 4 8.71 11.40 -13.22
C LYS A 4 7.32 11.81 -13.72
N LYS A 5 7.33 12.75 -14.67
CA LYS A 5 6.24 13.64 -15.07
C LYS A 5 4.87 12.98 -15.26
N GLU A 6 4.81 11.72 -15.68
CA GLU A 6 3.58 10.92 -15.74
C GLU A 6 3.91 9.44 -15.52
N ALA A 7 3.32 8.83 -14.48
CA ALA A 7 3.48 7.42 -14.18
C ALA A 7 2.09 6.77 -14.15
N LYS A 8 1.72 6.16 -15.29
CA LYS A 8 0.38 5.63 -15.53
C LYS A 8 0.02 4.43 -14.63
N LYS A 9 1.02 3.62 -14.29
CA LYS A 9 0.89 2.45 -13.42
C LYS A 9 1.93 2.50 -12.31
N ILE A 10 1.49 2.33 -11.07
CA ILE A 10 2.36 2.38 -9.90
C ILE A 10 2.06 1.20 -8.98
N ALA A 11 3.11 0.51 -8.54
CA ALA A 11 3.02 -0.48 -7.48
C ALA A 11 3.59 0.10 -6.18
N ILE A 12 2.83 0.03 -5.09
CA ILE A 12 3.25 0.41 -3.74
C ILE A 12 3.48 -0.88 -2.97
N LYS A 13 4.71 -1.07 -2.46
CA LYS A 13 5.08 -2.23 -1.66
C LYS A 13 5.21 -1.85 -0.18
N PRO A 14 4.14 -1.91 0.63
CA PRO A 14 4.23 -1.65 2.07
C PRO A 14 4.87 -2.84 2.79
N ASN A 15 5.67 -2.60 3.83
CA ASN A 15 6.20 -3.69 4.63
C ASN A 15 5.13 -4.29 5.55
N LEU A 16 4.77 -5.57 5.37
CA LEU A 16 3.74 -6.31 6.15
C LEU A 16 4.31 -7.53 6.90
N CYS A 17 5.57 -7.45 7.38
CA CYS A 17 6.36 -8.56 7.92
C CYS A 17 5.61 -9.51 8.87
N TYR A 18 4.66 -9.02 9.67
CA TYR A 18 3.85 -9.79 10.60
C TYR A 18 2.42 -9.26 10.67
N TYR A 19 1.51 -10.01 11.31
CA TYR A 19 0.15 -9.54 11.63
C TYR A 19 0.13 -8.50 12.77
N TRP A 20 1.20 -7.74 12.92
CA TRP A 20 1.40 -6.80 14.02
C TRP A 20 0.90 -5.42 13.61
N LYS A 21 0.33 -4.70 14.58
CA LYS A 21 -0.09 -3.33 14.35
C LYS A 21 1.13 -2.45 14.03
N SER A 22 0.93 -1.42 13.21
CA SER A 22 1.96 -0.44 12.86
C SER A 22 2.66 0.21 14.06
N THR A 23 2.01 0.20 15.23
CA THR A 23 2.57 0.68 16.51
C THR A 23 3.83 -0.05 16.96
N THR A 24 4.14 -1.24 16.41
CA THR A 24 5.40 -1.96 16.72
C THR A 24 6.59 -1.46 15.89
N GLY A 25 6.37 -0.63 14.87
CA GLY A 25 7.41 -0.18 13.93
C GLY A 25 7.74 -1.18 12.80
N GLU A 26 7.23 -2.42 12.89
CA GLU A 26 7.53 -3.50 11.94
C GLU A 26 6.66 -3.48 10.69
N THR A 27 5.48 -2.85 10.77
CA THR A 27 4.48 -2.88 9.70
C THR A 27 4.10 -1.47 9.27
N THR A 28 3.98 -1.26 7.97
CA THR A 28 3.59 0.03 7.41
C THR A 28 2.14 0.36 7.78
N ASP A 29 1.89 1.58 8.23
CA ASP A 29 0.54 2.02 8.55
C ASP A 29 -0.29 2.22 7.25
N PRO A 30 -1.51 1.66 7.15
CA PRO A 30 -2.40 1.90 6.03
C PRO A 30 -2.69 3.39 5.78
N HIS A 31 -2.71 4.25 6.81
CA HIS A 31 -2.93 5.69 6.64
C HIS A 31 -1.74 6.38 5.95
N LEU A 32 -0.51 5.88 6.16
CA LEU A 32 0.65 6.38 5.42
C LEU A 32 0.53 6.03 3.93
N VAL A 33 0.16 4.78 3.63
CA VAL A 33 -0.08 4.34 2.25
C VAL A 33 -1.23 5.12 1.61
N GLU A 34 -2.26 5.44 2.38
CA GLU A 34 -3.36 6.28 1.94
C GLU A 34 -2.90 7.66 1.46
N ALA A 35 -2.08 8.35 2.26
CA ALA A 35 -1.53 9.64 1.91
C ALA A 35 -0.62 9.56 0.67
N ILE A 36 0.14 8.48 0.53
CA ILE A 36 0.98 8.23 -0.65
C ILE A 36 0.11 8.09 -1.90
N ILE A 37 -0.99 7.33 -1.86
CA ILE A 37 -1.93 7.19 -2.98
C ILE A 37 -2.44 8.56 -3.44
N ASP A 38 -2.80 9.44 -2.49
CA ASP A 38 -3.32 10.78 -2.81
C ASP A 38 -2.26 11.66 -3.47
N VAL A 39 -1.03 11.64 -2.96
CA VAL A 39 0.10 12.38 -3.55
C VAL A 39 0.42 11.86 -4.96
N LEU A 40 0.44 10.55 -5.18
CA LEU A 40 0.73 9.95 -6.48
C LEU A 40 -0.34 10.31 -7.53
N ARG A 41 -1.62 10.31 -7.15
CA ARG A 41 -2.69 10.75 -8.05
C ARG A 41 -2.57 12.23 -8.40
N MET A 42 -2.31 13.08 -7.41
CA MET A 42 -2.19 14.52 -7.59
C MET A 42 -0.97 14.90 -8.44
N LYS A 43 0.18 14.24 -8.23
CA LYS A 43 1.46 14.63 -8.85
C LYS A 43 1.80 13.87 -10.11
N CYS A 44 1.40 12.59 -10.22
CA CYS A 44 1.84 11.70 -11.30
C CYS A 44 0.74 11.37 -12.31
N LYS A 45 -0.52 11.79 -12.05
CA LYS A 45 -1.71 11.39 -12.83
C LYS A 45 -1.79 9.87 -13.00
N ALA A 46 -1.55 9.14 -11.91
CA ALA A 46 -1.56 7.68 -11.93
C ALA A 46 -2.97 7.15 -12.19
N ASP A 47 -3.12 6.34 -13.24
CA ASP A 47 -4.40 5.74 -13.63
C ASP A 47 -4.64 4.43 -12.87
N GLU A 48 -3.59 3.63 -12.69
CA GLU A 48 -3.63 2.35 -11.98
C GLU A 48 -2.61 2.34 -10.83
N ILE A 49 -3.10 2.09 -9.61
CA ILE A 49 -2.27 1.90 -8.43
C ILE A 49 -2.55 0.51 -7.86
N LEU A 50 -1.48 -0.23 -7.59
CA LEU A 50 -1.48 -1.57 -7.02
C LEU A 50 -0.81 -1.52 -5.65
N ILE A 51 -1.41 -2.12 -4.63
CA ILE A 51 -0.76 -2.40 -3.35
C ILE A 51 -0.30 -3.85 -3.39
N VAL A 52 1.01 -4.06 -3.40
CA VAL A 52 1.62 -5.38 -3.60
C VAL A 52 2.47 -5.76 -2.41
N GLU A 53 2.43 -7.02 -2.01
CA GLU A 53 3.40 -7.58 -1.07
C GLU A 53 3.58 -9.07 -1.36
N SER A 54 4.77 -9.58 -1.09
CA SER A 54 5.13 -10.98 -1.24
C SER A 54 4.74 -11.78 0.01
N ASP A 55 4.54 -13.08 -0.17
CA ASP A 55 4.49 -13.99 0.97
C ASP A 55 5.86 -14.00 1.68
N ALA A 56 5.83 -14.13 3.01
CA ALA A 56 6.99 -14.33 3.86
C ALA A 56 6.91 -15.70 4.56
N THR A 57 8.03 -16.17 5.10
CA THR A 57 8.14 -17.49 5.74
C THR A 57 7.03 -17.76 6.77
N ALA A 58 6.61 -16.74 7.52
CA ALA A 58 5.58 -16.85 8.56
C ALA A 58 4.20 -16.26 8.16
N VAL A 59 4.09 -15.60 7.01
CA VAL A 59 2.93 -14.77 6.67
C VAL A 59 2.57 -14.88 5.19
N LYS A 60 1.31 -15.17 4.90
CA LYS A 60 0.80 -15.02 3.53
C LYS A 60 0.23 -13.62 3.34
N ALA A 61 0.66 -12.92 2.28
CA ALA A 61 0.31 -11.53 2.00
C ALA A 61 -1.21 -11.31 2.02
N LYS A 62 -1.99 -12.23 1.44
CA LYS A 62 -3.46 -12.17 1.42
C LYS A 62 -4.08 -12.06 2.82
N TYR A 63 -3.51 -12.73 3.82
CA TYR A 63 -4.03 -12.68 5.18
C TYR A 63 -3.54 -11.42 5.89
N ALA A 64 -2.32 -10.98 5.63
CA ALA A 64 -1.79 -9.73 6.16
C ALA A 64 -2.60 -8.53 5.67
N PHE A 65 -2.94 -8.48 4.38
CA PHE A 65 -3.78 -7.43 3.82
C PHE A 65 -5.14 -7.31 4.50
N LYS A 66 -5.77 -8.46 4.79
CA LYS A 66 -7.04 -8.50 5.52
C LYS A 66 -6.89 -8.04 6.97
N ALA A 67 -5.92 -8.62 7.69
CA ALA A 67 -5.73 -8.38 9.12
C ALA A 67 -5.32 -6.92 9.43
N LEU A 68 -4.54 -6.32 8.55
CA LEU A 68 -3.95 -4.99 8.73
C LEU A 68 -4.78 -3.88 8.09
N GLY A 69 -5.96 -4.19 7.54
CA GLY A 69 -6.90 -3.19 7.03
C GLY A 69 -6.60 -2.67 5.62
N TYR A 70 -5.68 -3.30 4.89
CA TYR A 70 -5.35 -2.92 3.52
C TYR A 70 -6.47 -3.24 2.53
N GLU A 71 -7.25 -4.30 2.74
CA GLU A 71 -8.44 -4.56 1.91
C GLU A 71 -9.46 -3.41 2.00
N LYS A 72 -9.64 -2.86 3.22
CA LYS A 72 -10.52 -1.71 3.46
C LYS A 72 -9.95 -0.44 2.81
N LEU A 73 -8.64 -0.25 2.88
CA LEU A 73 -7.95 0.85 2.20
C LEU A 73 -8.10 0.75 0.68
N ALA A 74 -7.84 -0.42 0.09
CA ALA A 74 -7.92 -0.67 -1.34
C ALA A 74 -9.31 -0.33 -1.89
N ARG A 75 -10.36 -0.81 -1.20
CA ARG A 75 -11.75 -0.48 -1.53
C ARG A 75 -12.06 1.02 -1.40
N ARG A 76 -11.63 1.67 -0.30
CA ARG A 76 -11.87 3.11 -0.07
C ARG A 76 -11.20 3.96 -1.14
N LYS A 77 -9.96 3.65 -1.51
CA LYS A 77 -9.19 4.40 -2.50
C LYS A 77 -9.39 3.94 -3.93
N LYS A 78 -10.17 2.88 -4.20
CA LYS A 78 -10.37 2.29 -5.54
C LYS A 78 -9.01 1.95 -6.19
N VAL A 79 -8.17 1.24 -5.44
CA VAL A 79 -6.90 0.69 -5.90
C VAL A 79 -6.96 -0.83 -5.81
N LYS A 80 -6.03 -1.51 -6.47
CA LYS A 80 -5.97 -2.99 -6.51
C LYS A 80 -4.97 -3.53 -5.50
#